data_AF-A0A1G9LD55-F1
#
_entry.id   AF-A0A1G9LD55-F1
#
_cell.length_a   1.000
_cell.length_b   1.000
_cell.length_c   1.000
_cell.angle_alpha   90.00
_cell.angle_beta   90.00
_cell.angle_gamma   90.00
#
_symmetry.space_group_name_H-M   'P 1'
#
loop_
_entity.id
_entity.type
_entity.pdbx_description
1 polymer ?
#
loop_
_entity_poly.entity_id
_entity_poly.type
_entity_poly.pdbx_seq_one_letter_code
_entity_poly.pdbx_strand_id
1 'polypeptide(L)'
;MLIFLYDNRFERNGKADASIHFEAEVGLPVPSVANIESKSPAPSTGSTPIPLGLFNLLNMSRKDNLRYHQLTKEQISNPHLFLEYFCRCDIDIETFRIEILNLIRSACSSKKHGNPEDYHYNYRCLLQFLEVAHIFFRRGEKYSITANLTLCTPCTIDLSKYYHTLINSHFRNLSHEEIRNTNCFFTDLFSYKTLNDWRLTFDRIVEYAHRTQTIDEVIEDGAEMVIIKEYIEKLIEVIYLIDNTQSVIYLQSTASIN
;
A
#
# COMPACT_ATOMS: atom_id res chain seq x y z
N MET A 1 -31.36 27.56 -4.43
CA MET A 1 -31.77 28.73 -3.62
C MET A 1 -31.58 28.41 -2.15
N LEU A 2 -30.46 28.82 -1.57
CA LEU A 2 -30.35 29.33 -0.20
C LEU A 2 -28.91 29.80 0.03
N ILE A 3 -28.81 31.08 0.37
CA ILE A 3 -27.61 31.83 0.74
C ILE A 3 -27.38 31.59 2.22
N PHE A 4 -26.13 31.42 2.65
CA PHE A 4 -25.69 31.91 3.94
C PHE A 4 -24.29 32.53 3.82
N LEU A 5 -24.26 33.85 3.98
CA LEU A 5 -23.10 34.64 4.36
C LEU A 5 -22.80 34.36 5.84
N TYR A 6 -21.53 34.24 6.22
CA TYR A 6 -21.07 34.71 7.51
C TYR A 6 -19.67 35.29 7.40
N ASP A 7 -19.62 36.60 7.59
CA ASP A 7 -18.47 37.42 7.89
C ASP A 7 -18.16 37.28 9.40
N ASN A 8 -16.87 37.31 9.78
CA ASN A 8 -16.42 37.89 11.04
C ASN A 8 -14.89 37.92 11.11
N ARG A 9 -14.35 39.13 10.94
CA ARG A 9 -13.10 39.58 11.55
C ARG A 9 -13.32 39.73 13.07
N PHE A 10 -12.40 39.29 13.91
CA PHE A 10 -11.71 40.15 14.91
C PHE A 10 -10.75 39.36 15.84
N GLU A 11 -9.57 39.97 15.99
CA GLU A 11 -8.67 40.07 17.15
C GLU A 11 -7.99 38.87 17.85
N ARG A 12 -6.65 38.99 17.90
CA ARG A 12 -5.70 38.40 18.83
C ARG A 12 -5.78 39.10 20.19
N ASN A 13 -5.60 38.35 21.29
CA ASN A 13 -4.52 38.53 22.29
C ASN A 13 -4.79 37.79 23.62
N GLY A 14 -3.70 37.29 24.24
CA GLY A 14 -3.54 37.06 25.68
C GLY A 14 -3.74 35.60 26.15
N LYS A 15 -2.71 34.79 26.36
CA LYS A 15 -1.84 34.62 27.55
C LYS A 15 -2.50 34.00 28.80
N ALA A 16 -1.93 32.84 29.16
CA ALA A 16 -1.50 32.37 30.48
C ALA A 16 -2.41 31.48 31.36
N ASP A 17 -1.76 30.39 31.79
CA ASP A 17 -1.79 29.71 33.09
C ASP A 17 -2.73 28.52 33.39
N ALA A 18 -2.05 27.37 33.54
CA ALA A 18 -2.03 26.45 34.68
C ALA A 18 -3.31 25.70 35.10
N SER A 19 -3.26 24.37 35.03
CA SER A 19 -2.99 23.52 36.21
C SER A 19 -3.19 22.04 35.88
N ILE A 20 -2.25 21.23 36.35
CA ILE A 20 -2.19 19.78 36.27
C ILE A 20 -2.85 19.22 37.54
N HIS A 21 -3.77 18.27 37.38
CA HIS A 21 -4.20 17.37 38.46
C HIS A 21 -4.12 15.93 37.95
N PHE A 22 -3.24 15.14 38.58
CA PHE A 22 -3.18 13.69 38.47
C PHE A 22 -3.79 13.11 39.76
N GLU A 23 -4.78 12.24 39.61
CA GLU A 23 -5.17 11.29 40.65
C GLU A 23 -5.03 9.88 40.10
N ALA A 24 -4.39 9.04 40.91
CA ALA A 24 -4.14 7.63 40.69
C ALA A 24 -5.00 6.83 41.66
N GLU A 25 -5.61 5.73 41.21
CA GLU A 25 -6.06 4.60 42.05
C GLU A 25 -6.25 3.38 41.12
N VAL A 26 -5.39 2.35 41.19
CA VAL A 26 -5.46 1.13 42.05
C VAL A 26 -6.62 0.20 41.70
N GLY A 27 -6.31 -1.04 41.28
CA GLY A 27 -7.26 -2.16 41.37
C GLY A 27 -7.08 -3.31 40.37
N LEU A 28 -6.12 -4.20 40.61
CA LEU A 28 -6.18 -5.61 40.15
C LEU A 28 -7.12 -6.40 41.07
N PRO A 29 -7.77 -7.49 40.60
CA PRO A 29 -7.15 -8.80 40.73
C PRO A 29 -7.36 -9.78 39.57
N VAL A 30 -6.36 -10.66 39.47
CA VAL A 30 -6.26 -11.93 38.70
C VAL A 30 -7.29 -12.95 39.23
N PRO A 31 -7.74 -13.90 38.40
CA PRO A 31 -7.48 -15.29 38.78
C PRO A 31 -7.14 -16.26 37.62
N SER A 32 -6.14 -17.08 37.92
CA SER A 32 -6.14 -18.54 37.83
C SER A 32 -6.11 -19.24 36.46
N VAL A 33 -4.90 -19.68 36.13
CA VAL A 33 -4.54 -20.74 35.20
C VAL A 33 -5.06 -22.09 35.71
N ALA A 34 -5.68 -22.88 34.82
CA ALA A 34 -5.87 -24.31 35.01
C ALA A 34 -5.29 -25.07 33.80
N ASN A 35 -4.23 -25.83 34.09
CA ASN A 35 -3.63 -26.84 33.23
C ASN A 35 -4.59 -28.02 33.04
N ILE A 36 -4.77 -28.50 31.81
CA ILE A 36 -5.16 -29.90 31.57
C ILE A 36 -4.23 -30.49 30.54
N GLU A 37 -3.67 -31.63 30.95
CA GLU A 37 -2.63 -32.42 30.34
C GLU A 37 -3.02 -33.05 28.99
N SER A 38 -1.97 -33.22 28.21
CA SER A 38 -1.84 -34.07 27.02
C SER A 38 -2.28 -35.52 27.22
N LYS A 39 -2.95 -36.10 26.22
CA LYS A 39 -2.81 -37.52 25.88
C LYS A 39 -2.75 -37.72 24.38
N SER A 40 -1.57 -38.10 23.91
CA SER A 40 -1.30 -38.68 22.60
C SER A 40 -1.50 -40.20 22.67
N PRO A 41 -1.96 -40.84 21.58
CA PRO A 41 -1.46 -42.17 21.25
C PRO A 41 -0.94 -42.24 19.81
N ALA A 42 0.26 -42.82 19.67
CA ALA A 42 0.83 -43.32 18.42
C ALA A 42 0.38 -44.80 18.19
N PRO A 43 0.90 -45.50 17.17
CA PRO A 43 0.60 -45.35 15.75
C PRO A 43 0.05 -46.67 15.15
N SER A 44 -0.83 -46.61 14.16
CA SER A 44 -1.21 -47.80 13.37
C SER A 44 -0.67 -47.71 11.95
N THR A 45 0.05 -48.76 11.59
CA THR A 45 0.78 -49.04 10.37
C THR A 45 -0.10 -49.22 9.13
N GLY A 46 0.40 -48.71 8.00
CA GLY A 46 0.27 -49.35 6.69
C GLY A 46 -0.68 -48.68 5.70
N SER A 47 -0.13 -48.04 4.66
CA SER A 47 -0.48 -48.30 3.25
C SER A 47 0.18 -47.33 2.26
N THR A 48 0.94 -47.91 1.33
CA THR A 48 1.19 -47.50 -0.08
C THR A 48 1.87 -46.17 -0.44
N PRO A 49 2.83 -46.17 -1.40
CA PRO A 49 3.54 -44.97 -1.83
C PRO A 49 2.70 -44.16 -2.84
N ILE A 50 2.42 -42.90 -2.53
CA ILE A 50 1.76 -41.94 -3.41
C ILE A 50 2.84 -41.13 -4.17
N PRO A 51 2.65 -40.81 -5.47
CA PRO A 51 3.68 -40.16 -6.29
C PRO A 51 4.03 -38.75 -5.80
N LEU A 52 5.32 -38.42 -5.89
CA LEU A 52 5.99 -37.20 -5.41
C LEU A 52 5.60 -35.88 -6.14
N GLY A 53 4.38 -35.79 -6.70
CA GLY A 53 3.90 -34.65 -7.48
C GLY A 53 2.80 -33.81 -6.84
N LEU A 54 2.32 -34.16 -5.64
CA LEU A 54 1.09 -33.56 -5.06
C LEU A 54 1.25 -32.92 -3.68
N PHE A 55 2.47 -32.85 -3.14
CA PHE A 55 2.72 -32.27 -1.80
C PHE A 55 2.74 -30.73 -1.75
N ASN A 56 2.81 -30.04 -2.90
CA ASN A 56 2.80 -28.57 -2.95
C ASN A 56 1.40 -27.94 -3.12
N LEU A 57 0.35 -28.74 -3.31
CA LEU A 57 -1.02 -28.23 -3.53
C LEU A 57 -1.95 -28.35 -2.31
N LEU A 58 -1.58 -29.14 -1.29
CA LEU A 58 -2.43 -29.39 -0.11
C LEU A 58 -2.04 -28.59 1.14
N ASN A 59 -0.96 -27.80 1.10
CA ASN A 59 -0.62 -26.85 2.17
C ASN A 59 -1.16 -25.43 1.94
N MET A 60 -1.96 -25.19 0.89
CA MET A 60 -2.69 -23.93 0.67
C MET A 60 -4.03 -23.86 1.43
N SER A 61 -4.24 -24.73 2.44
CA SER A 61 -5.45 -24.77 3.27
C SER A 61 -5.19 -24.30 4.71
N ARG A 62 -4.36 -23.28 4.90
CA ARG A 62 -4.66 -22.26 5.92
C ARG A 62 -5.30 -21.11 5.17
N LYS A 63 -6.63 -21.05 5.20
CA LYS A 63 -7.34 -19.82 4.89
C LYS A 63 -6.90 -18.81 5.94
N ASP A 64 -5.81 -18.09 5.65
CA ASP A 64 -5.63 -16.78 6.23
C ASP A 64 -6.90 -16.02 5.86
N ASN A 65 -7.77 -15.79 6.84
CA ASN A 65 -8.97 -14.98 6.68
C ASN A 65 -8.56 -13.51 6.51
N LEU A 66 -7.70 -13.24 5.51
CA LEU A 66 -7.26 -11.91 5.12
C LEU A 66 -8.48 -11.21 4.53
N ARG A 67 -9.09 -10.37 5.37
CA ARG A 67 -10.13 -9.45 4.94
C ARG A 67 -9.46 -8.25 4.30
N TYR A 68 -9.80 -8.01 3.04
CA TYR A 68 -9.54 -6.76 2.33
C TYR A 68 -10.69 -5.82 2.70
N HIS A 69 -10.37 -4.68 3.32
CA HIS A 69 -11.35 -3.76 3.91
C HIS A 69 -11.69 -2.60 2.98
N GLN A 70 -10.84 -2.33 1.99
CA GLN A 70 -10.96 -1.14 1.13
C GLN A 70 -11.39 -1.47 -0.31
N LEU A 71 -11.49 -2.76 -0.64
CA LEU A 71 -11.84 -3.26 -1.98
C LEU A 71 -13.21 -3.94 -2.00
N THR A 72 -13.95 -3.77 -3.09
CA THR A 72 -15.19 -4.53 -3.33
C THR A 72 -14.87 -6.00 -3.65
N LYS A 73 -15.86 -6.87 -3.54
CA LYS A 73 -15.70 -8.30 -3.92
C LYS A 73 -15.27 -8.48 -5.38
N GLU A 74 -15.76 -7.60 -6.26
CA GLU A 74 -15.39 -7.57 -7.67
C GLU A 74 -13.93 -7.20 -7.85
N GLN A 75 -13.45 -6.15 -7.17
CA GLN A 75 -12.05 -5.72 -7.21
C GLN A 75 -11.10 -6.77 -6.59
N ILE A 76 -11.53 -7.49 -5.55
CA ILE A 76 -10.73 -8.59 -4.98
C ILE A 76 -10.58 -9.73 -6.01
N SER A 77 -11.65 -10.01 -6.74
CA SER A 77 -11.69 -11.05 -7.79
C SER A 77 -10.92 -10.62 -9.04
N ASN A 78 -10.98 -9.33 -9.39
CA ASN A 78 -10.27 -8.73 -10.51
C ASN A 78 -9.65 -7.37 -10.09
N PRO A 79 -8.41 -7.36 -9.57
CA PRO A 79 -7.76 -6.14 -9.07
C PRO A 79 -7.48 -5.12 -10.18
N HIS A 80 -7.49 -5.52 -11.45
CA HIS A 80 -7.36 -4.59 -12.56
C HIS A 80 -8.55 -3.62 -12.69
N LEU A 81 -9.75 -4.00 -12.20
CA LEU A 81 -10.90 -3.08 -12.16
C LEU A 81 -10.64 -1.87 -11.27
N PHE A 82 -9.87 -2.05 -10.19
CA PHE A 82 -9.45 -0.92 -9.37
C PHE A 82 -8.53 0.01 -10.15
N LEU A 83 -7.53 -0.54 -10.85
CA LEU A 83 -6.58 0.26 -11.64
C LEU A 83 -7.29 1.04 -12.75
N GLU A 84 -8.21 0.41 -13.48
CA GLU A 84 -8.95 1.06 -14.54
C GLU A 84 -9.74 2.26 -14.02
N TYR A 85 -10.42 2.13 -12.88
CA TYR A 85 -11.19 3.22 -12.31
C TYR A 85 -10.29 4.30 -11.70
N PHE A 86 -9.33 3.90 -10.87
CA PHE A 86 -8.49 4.81 -10.11
C PHE A 86 -7.51 5.59 -11.01
N CYS A 87 -6.76 4.89 -11.87
CA CYS A 87 -5.72 5.49 -12.69
C CYS A 87 -6.25 6.26 -13.90
N ARG A 88 -7.49 6.01 -14.35
CA ARG A 88 -8.06 6.70 -15.52
C ARG A 88 -9.11 7.75 -15.19
N CYS A 89 -9.85 7.59 -14.10
CA CYS A 89 -11.03 8.44 -13.83
C CYS A 89 -10.86 9.34 -12.62
N ASP A 90 -10.13 8.91 -11.60
CA ASP A 90 -10.17 9.57 -10.29
C ASP A 90 -8.94 10.44 -10.01
N ILE A 91 -7.74 9.97 -10.35
CA ILE A 91 -6.50 10.56 -9.82
C ILE A 91 -5.39 10.66 -10.87
N ASP A 92 -4.78 11.85 -10.95
CA ASP A 92 -3.46 12.05 -11.56
C ASP A 92 -2.35 11.52 -10.64
N ILE A 93 -1.57 10.56 -11.11
CA ILE A 93 -0.60 9.83 -10.28
C ILE A 93 0.51 10.74 -9.72
N GLU A 94 0.93 11.77 -10.46
CA GLU A 94 1.95 12.71 -10.00
C GLU A 94 1.39 13.63 -8.90
N THR A 95 0.16 14.11 -9.07
CA THR A 95 -0.56 14.88 -8.05
C THR A 95 -0.72 14.06 -6.77
N PHE A 96 -1.19 12.82 -6.88
CA PHE A 96 -1.34 11.93 -5.72
C PHE A 96 -0.01 11.63 -5.02
N ARG A 97 1.07 11.44 -5.78
CA ARG A 97 2.41 11.29 -5.20
C ARG A 97 2.79 12.51 -4.37
N ILE A 98 2.53 13.73 -4.86
CA ILE A 98 2.80 14.97 -4.12
C ILE A 98 1.95 15.06 -2.85
N GLU A 99 0.68 14.68 -2.92
CA GLU A 99 -0.25 14.69 -1.79
C GLU A 99 0.15 13.70 -0.70
N ILE A 100 0.52 12.47 -1.08
CA ILE A 100 1.04 11.46 -0.14
C ILE A 100 2.36 11.92 0.49
N LEU A 101 3.24 12.57 -0.27
CA LEU A 101 4.46 13.15 0.29
C LEU A 101 4.18 14.27 1.28
N ASN A 102 3.16 15.10 1.01
CA ASN A 102 2.74 16.13 1.95
C ASN A 102 2.13 15.52 3.23
N LEU A 103 1.33 14.46 3.10
CA LEU A 103 0.82 13.69 4.24
C LEU A 103 1.96 13.15 5.12
N ILE A 104 2.94 12.47 4.52
CA ILE A 104 4.11 11.94 5.25
C ILE A 104 4.92 13.07 5.89
N ARG A 105 5.14 14.19 5.19
CA ARG A 105 5.86 15.35 5.76
C ARG A 105 5.14 15.92 6.96
N SER A 106 3.81 16.05 6.92
CA SER A 106 3.01 16.46 8.08
C SER A 106 3.14 15.48 9.23
N ALA A 107 3.21 14.18 8.95
CA ALA A 107 3.42 13.14 9.96
C ALA A 107 4.84 13.16 10.57
N CYS A 108 5.79 13.93 10.01
CA CYS A 108 7.17 14.02 10.48
C CYS A 108 7.54 15.44 10.96
N SER A 109 6.58 16.35 11.04
CA SER A 109 6.83 17.77 11.21
C SER A 109 5.78 18.39 12.11
N SER A 110 6.18 19.39 12.88
CA SER A 110 5.25 20.27 13.60
C SER A 110 4.43 21.18 12.66
N LYS A 111 4.80 21.24 11.37
CA LYS A 111 4.07 22.01 10.34
C LYS A 111 3.20 21.07 9.52
N LYS A 112 1.96 21.49 9.27
CA LYS A 112 1.08 20.85 8.30
C LYS A 112 1.49 21.23 6.87
N HIS A 113 1.58 20.23 6.01
CA HIS A 113 1.93 20.34 4.59
C HIS A 113 0.75 19.89 3.72
N GLY A 114 0.49 20.59 2.60
CA GLY A 114 -0.68 20.30 1.76
C GLY A 114 -2.01 20.66 2.44
N ASN A 115 -3.09 20.01 2.01
CA ASN A 115 -4.43 20.21 2.55
C ASN A 115 -4.80 19.10 3.57
N PRO A 116 -4.98 19.43 4.86
CA PRO A 116 -5.33 18.44 5.88
C PRO A 116 -6.69 17.76 5.67
N GLU A 117 -7.62 18.41 4.97
CA GLU A 117 -8.94 17.82 4.68
C GLU A 117 -8.82 16.60 3.75
N ASP A 118 -7.76 16.54 2.96
CA ASP A 118 -7.53 15.45 2.00
C ASP A 118 -6.74 14.28 2.60
N TYR A 119 -6.19 14.41 3.81
CA TYR A 119 -5.35 13.37 4.43
C TYR A 119 -6.07 12.03 4.57
N HIS A 120 -7.33 12.06 5.01
CA HIS A 120 -8.11 10.84 5.17
C HIS A 120 -8.43 10.19 3.81
N TYR A 121 -8.70 10.99 2.77
CA TYR A 121 -8.89 10.47 1.42
C TYR A 121 -7.62 9.80 0.91
N ASN A 122 -6.48 10.49 1.00
CA ASN A 122 -5.17 10.00 0.56
C ASN A 122 -4.75 8.71 1.28
N TYR A 123 -4.97 8.65 2.59
CA TYR A 123 -4.76 7.46 3.40
C TYR A 123 -5.60 6.26 2.91
N ARG A 124 -6.90 6.47 2.57
CA ARG A 124 -7.75 5.40 2.05
C ARG A 124 -7.28 4.90 0.70
N CYS A 125 -6.88 5.80 -0.20
CA CYS A 125 -6.29 5.43 -1.49
C CYS A 125 -5.02 4.60 -1.31
N LEU A 126 -4.15 4.99 -0.37
CA LEU A 126 -2.92 4.26 -0.07
C LEU A 126 -3.19 2.84 0.46
N LEU A 127 -4.21 2.68 1.31
CA LEU A 127 -4.65 1.36 1.76
C LEU A 127 -5.20 0.50 0.61
N GLN A 128 -5.93 1.08 -0.33
CA GLN A 128 -6.40 0.36 -1.53
C GLN A 128 -5.22 -0.12 -2.37
N PHE A 129 -4.21 0.73 -2.58
CA PHE A 129 -2.98 0.38 -3.29
C PHE A 129 -2.27 -0.81 -2.65
N LEU A 130 -2.15 -0.78 -1.31
CA LEU A 130 -1.53 -1.85 -0.53
C LEU A 130 -2.32 -3.17 -0.65
N GLU A 131 -3.65 -3.12 -0.55
CA GLU A 131 -4.50 -4.30 -0.68
C GLU A 131 -4.43 -4.92 -2.09
N VAL A 132 -4.43 -4.07 -3.12
CA VAL A 132 -4.28 -4.50 -4.52
C VAL A 132 -2.89 -5.10 -4.77
N ALA A 133 -1.83 -4.46 -4.28
CA ALA A 133 -0.48 -4.99 -4.34
C ALA A 133 -0.38 -6.37 -3.69
N HIS A 134 -1.01 -6.55 -2.53
CA HIS A 134 -1.04 -7.83 -1.85
C HIS A 134 -1.78 -8.91 -2.67
N ILE A 135 -2.87 -8.57 -3.35
CA ILE A 135 -3.56 -9.51 -4.25
C ILE A 135 -2.64 -9.93 -5.40
N PHE A 136 -2.00 -8.98 -6.08
CA PHE A 136 -1.05 -9.29 -7.17
C PHE A 136 0.10 -10.18 -6.68
N PHE A 137 0.68 -9.85 -5.53
CA PHE A 137 1.72 -10.64 -4.88
C PHE A 137 1.27 -12.09 -4.61
N ARG A 138 0.08 -12.27 -4.01
CA ARG A 138 -0.45 -13.61 -3.68
C ARG A 138 -0.78 -14.44 -4.92
N ARG A 139 -1.09 -13.80 -6.06
CA ARG A 139 -1.30 -14.47 -7.34
C ARG A 139 0.02 -14.84 -8.03
N GLY A 140 1.14 -14.25 -7.61
CA GLY A 140 2.45 -14.47 -8.22
C GLY A 140 2.53 -13.93 -9.65
N GLU A 141 1.66 -12.97 -10.01
CA GLU A 141 1.62 -12.37 -11.33
C GLU A 141 2.84 -11.48 -11.53
N LYS A 142 3.48 -11.61 -12.70
CA LYS A 142 4.67 -10.83 -13.05
C LYS A 142 4.28 -9.79 -14.10
N TYR A 143 4.51 -8.54 -13.76
CA TYR A 143 4.29 -7.42 -14.67
C TYR A 143 5.63 -6.82 -15.07
N SER A 144 5.73 -6.48 -16.36
CA SER A 144 6.94 -5.95 -16.96
C SER A 144 6.59 -5.14 -18.19
N ILE A 145 7.06 -3.89 -18.24
CA ILE A 145 6.90 -3.05 -19.43
C ILE A 145 7.82 -3.55 -20.58
N THR A 146 8.92 -4.22 -20.23
CA THR A 146 9.97 -4.61 -21.19
C THR A 146 9.79 -5.99 -21.82
N ALA A 147 8.84 -6.81 -21.35
CA ALA A 147 8.82 -8.25 -21.66
C ALA A 147 8.62 -8.60 -23.16
N ASN A 148 8.15 -7.68 -24.01
CA ASN A 148 7.76 -7.99 -25.40
C ASN A 148 8.30 -7.03 -26.47
N LEU A 149 9.37 -6.26 -26.20
CA LEU A 149 9.96 -5.33 -27.20
C LEU A 149 10.83 -6.02 -28.28
N THR A 150 10.82 -7.35 -28.37
CA THR A 150 11.76 -8.14 -29.19
C THR A 150 11.50 -8.14 -30.70
N LEU A 151 10.42 -7.53 -31.19
CA LEU A 151 10.09 -7.50 -32.63
C LEU A 151 10.29 -6.10 -33.20
N CYS A 152 11.43 -5.84 -33.86
CA CYS A 152 11.71 -4.56 -34.53
C CYS A 152 10.82 -4.34 -35.77
N THR A 153 9.61 -3.81 -35.58
CA THR A 153 8.81 -3.14 -36.62
C THR A 153 8.81 -1.63 -36.39
N PRO A 154 8.51 -0.77 -37.38
CA PRO A 154 8.45 0.69 -37.19
C PRO A 154 7.61 1.11 -35.98
N CYS A 155 6.48 0.42 -35.76
CA CYS A 155 5.60 0.63 -34.61
C CYS A 155 6.27 0.34 -33.26
N THR A 156 7.21 -0.60 -33.20
CA THR A 156 7.94 -0.94 -31.96
C THR A 156 9.06 0.04 -31.63
N ILE A 157 9.60 0.77 -32.61
CA ILE A 157 10.61 1.82 -32.35
C ILE A 157 9.94 2.98 -31.61
N ASP A 158 8.75 3.39 -32.04
CA ASP A 158 8.00 4.45 -31.38
C ASP A 158 7.49 4.00 -30.00
N LEU A 159 7.09 2.73 -29.87
CA LEU A 159 6.73 2.15 -28.58
C LEU A 159 7.93 2.06 -27.62
N SER A 160 9.12 1.72 -28.12
CA SER A 160 10.37 1.70 -27.34
C SER A 160 10.73 3.09 -26.85
N LYS A 161 10.64 4.13 -27.70
CA LYS A 161 10.84 5.53 -27.30
C LYS A 161 9.83 5.99 -26.25
N TYR A 162 8.57 5.62 -26.42
CA TYR A 162 7.51 5.90 -25.46
C TYR A 162 7.84 5.29 -24.09
N TYR A 163 8.19 3.99 -24.03
CA TYR A 163 8.54 3.36 -22.76
C TYR A 163 9.83 3.89 -22.16
N HIS A 164 10.83 4.21 -22.96
CA HIS A 164 12.03 4.88 -22.47
C HIS A 164 11.68 6.21 -21.80
N THR A 165 10.77 6.97 -22.40
CA THR A 165 10.31 8.25 -21.84
C THR A 165 9.53 8.01 -20.56
N LEU A 166 8.53 7.12 -20.58
CA LEU A 166 7.71 6.74 -19.44
C LEU A 166 8.57 6.29 -18.25
N ILE A 167 9.54 5.41 -18.50
CA ILE A 167 10.44 4.90 -17.46
C ILE A 167 11.27 6.04 -16.86
N ASN A 168 11.87 6.88 -17.71
CA ASN A 168 12.73 7.96 -17.25
C ASN A 168 11.96 9.12 -16.58
N SER A 169 10.67 9.29 -16.85
CA SER A 169 9.86 10.39 -16.29
C SER A 169 9.05 10.01 -15.05
N HIS A 170 8.51 8.79 -15.00
CA HIS A 170 7.52 8.39 -13.99
C HIS A 170 7.98 7.32 -12.98
N PHE A 171 8.98 6.49 -13.31
CA PHE A 171 9.52 5.48 -12.40
C PHE A 171 10.87 5.93 -11.83
N ARG A 172 10.82 6.80 -10.81
CA ARG A 172 12.01 7.45 -10.24
C ARG A 172 12.65 6.62 -9.14
N ASN A 173 11.87 5.79 -8.48
CA ASN A 173 12.29 5.05 -7.29
C ASN A 173 12.43 3.54 -7.58
N LEU A 174 11.72 3.01 -8.57
CA LEU A 174 11.90 1.61 -8.97
C LEU A 174 13.25 1.36 -9.64
N SER A 175 13.94 0.33 -9.16
CA SER A 175 15.11 -0.22 -9.82
C SER A 175 14.74 -0.88 -11.16
N HIS A 176 15.72 -1.03 -12.05
CA HIS A 176 15.53 -1.74 -13.31
C HIS A 176 15.07 -3.18 -13.13
N GLU A 177 15.43 -3.84 -12.03
CA GLU A 177 14.95 -5.18 -11.71
C GLU A 177 13.47 -5.18 -11.38
N GLU A 178 13.02 -4.25 -10.53
CA GLU A 178 11.61 -4.09 -10.15
C GLU A 178 10.73 -3.71 -11.34
N ILE A 179 11.25 -2.88 -12.26
CA ILE A 179 10.55 -2.53 -13.52
C ILE A 179 10.38 -3.76 -14.43
N ARG A 180 11.37 -4.66 -14.43
CA ARG A 180 11.33 -5.89 -15.23
C ARG A 180 10.47 -6.97 -14.59
N ASN A 181 10.34 -6.96 -13.28
CA ASN A 181 9.60 -7.94 -12.51
C ASN A 181 9.09 -7.31 -11.21
N THR A 182 7.84 -6.85 -11.22
CA THR A 182 7.21 -6.22 -10.04
C THR A 182 7.16 -7.13 -8.81
N ASN A 183 7.23 -8.45 -9.00
CA ASN A 183 7.22 -9.38 -7.89
C ASN A 183 8.50 -9.29 -7.01
N CYS A 184 9.61 -8.76 -7.54
CA CYS A 184 10.80 -8.47 -6.72
C CYS A 184 10.46 -7.42 -5.64
N PHE A 185 9.83 -6.32 -6.05
CA PHE A 185 9.36 -5.29 -5.12
C PHE A 185 8.36 -5.85 -4.11
N PHE A 186 7.35 -6.60 -4.55
CA PHE A 186 6.35 -7.13 -3.61
C PHE A 186 6.94 -8.11 -2.60
N THR A 187 7.89 -8.94 -3.03
CA THR A 187 8.59 -9.85 -2.12
C THR A 187 9.34 -9.07 -1.04
N ASP A 188 10.05 -8.01 -1.43
CA ASP A 188 10.77 -7.15 -0.49
C ASP A 188 9.80 -6.42 0.45
N LEU A 189 8.79 -5.74 -0.10
CA LEU A 189 7.76 -4.99 0.65
C LEU A 189 7.07 -5.83 1.72
N PHE A 190 6.60 -7.03 1.36
CA PHE A 190 5.87 -7.91 2.28
C PHE A 190 6.79 -8.78 3.16
N SER A 191 8.10 -8.82 2.87
CA SER A 191 9.10 -9.36 3.79
C SER A 191 9.49 -8.37 4.88
N TYR A 192 9.50 -7.07 4.55
CA TYR A 192 9.78 -6.00 5.50
C TYR A 192 8.69 -5.86 6.56
N LYS A 193 7.42 -5.87 6.14
CA LYS A 193 6.25 -5.81 7.02
C LYS A 193 5.09 -6.62 6.45
N THR A 194 4.28 -7.25 7.30
CA THR A 194 3.08 -7.96 6.84
C THR A 194 2.02 -6.97 6.36
N LEU A 195 1.00 -7.45 5.63
CA LEU A 195 -0.13 -6.60 5.20
C LEU A 195 -0.77 -5.83 6.37
N ASN A 196 -0.93 -6.47 7.52
CA ASN A 196 -1.54 -5.82 8.69
C ASN A 196 -0.60 -4.81 9.34
N ASP A 197 0.70 -5.07 9.38
CA ASP A 197 1.68 -4.11 9.90
C ASP A 197 1.78 -2.87 9.01
N TRP A 198 1.69 -3.04 7.69
CA TRP A 198 1.59 -1.92 6.75
C TRP A 198 0.33 -1.09 6.96
N ARG A 199 -0.83 -1.73 7.20
CA ARG A 199 -2.08 -1.02 7.54
C ARG A 199 -1.91 -0.17 8.80
N LEU A 200 -1.38 -0.76 9.87
CA LEU A 200 -1.09 -0.04 11.13
C LEU A 200 -0.08 1.09 10.92
N THR A 201 0.90 0.90 10.04
CA THR A 201 1.86 1.96 9.69
C THR A 201 1.15 3.14 9.03
N PHE A 202 0.23 2.88 8.08
CA PHE A 202 -0.53 3.95 7.43
C PHE A 202 -1.50 4.64 8.38
N ASP A 203 -2.10 3.89 9.32
CA ASP A 203 -2.95 4.44 10.39
C ASP A 203 -2.15 5.44 11.26
N ARG A 204 -0.92 5.06 11.64
CA ARG A 204 -0.02 5.94 12.40
C ARG A 204 0.38 7.18 11.62
N ILE A 205 0.67 7.06 10.32
CA ILE A 205 1.01 8.21 9.48
C ILE A 205 -0.13 9.23 9.45
N VAL A 206 -1.36 8.79 9.19
CA VAL A 206 -2.50 9.73 9.13
C VAL A 206 -2.79 10.33 10.51
N GLU A 207 -2.69 9.53 11.57
CA GLU A 207 -2.83 10.01 12.94
C GLU A 207 -1.79 11.09 13.27
N TYR A 208 -0.51 10.82 13.00
CA TYR A 208 0.58 11.76 13.26
C TYR A 208 0.47 13.04 12.43
N ALA A 209 -0.04 12.96 11.20
CA ALA A 209 -0.28 14.14 10.37
C ALA A 209 -1.37 15.07 10.94
N HIS A 210 -2.32 14.55 11.74
CA HIS A 210 -3.34 15.34 12.41
C HIS A 210 -2.91 15.85 13.78
N ARG A 211 -1.99 15.16 14.46
CA ARG A 211 -1.49 15.54 15.79
C ARG A 211 -0.68 16.83 15.73
N THR A 212 -0.70 17.57 16.84
CA THR A 212 0.29 18.64 17.08
C THR A 212 1.48 17.99 17.78
N GLN A 213 2.54 17.68 17.04
CA GLN A 213 3.68 16.92 17.55
C GLN A 213 4.43 17.68 18.66
N THR A 214 4.89 16.94 19.68
CA THR A 214 5.91 17.42 20.62
C THR A 214 7.30 16.98 20.11
N ILE A 215 8.35 17.74 20.45
CA ILE A 215 9.70 17.62 19.84
C ILE A 215 10.32 16.22 20.03
N ASP A 216 9.99 15.53 21.12
CA ASP A 216 10.63 14.26 21.50
C ASP A 216 10.16 13.05 20.68
N GLU A 217 8.93 13.07 20.12
CA GLU A 217 8.37 11.95 19.34
C GLU A 217 8.95 11.86 17.91
N VAL A 218 9.49 12.96 17.38
CA VAL A 218 9.97 13.05 15.98
C VAL A 218 11.32 12.37 15.79
N ILE A 219 12.09 12.20 16.88
CA ILE A 219 13.50 11.76 16.81
C ILE A 219 13.64 10.24 16.80
N GLU A 220 12.75 9.48 17.46
CA GLU A 220 12.84 8.00 17.52
C GLU A 220 12.36 7.33 16.21
N ASP A 221 11.38 7.91 15.51
CA ASP A 221 10.77 7.29 14.31
C ASP A 221 11.36 7.79 12.97
N GLY A 222 12.23 8.79 12.99
CA GLY A 222 12.67 9.48 11.78
C GLY A 222 13.39 8.59 10.75
N ALA A 223 14.21 7.65 11.21
CA ALA A 223 14.96 6.74 10.32
C ALA A 223 14.05 5.69 9.67
N GLU A 224 13.11 5.12 10.43
CA GLU A 224 12.15 4.14 9.89
C GLU A 224 11.21 4.81 8.87
N MET A 225 10.82 6.06 9.13
CA MET A 225 9.93 6.80 8.25
C MET A 225 10.55 7.10 6.87
N VAL A 226 11.88 7.25 6.78
CA VAL A 226 12.57 7.35 5.48
C VAL A 226 12.39 6.09 4.66
N ILE A 227 12.54 4.91 5.28
CA ILE A 227 12.35 3.61 4.62
C ILE A 227 10.89 3.41 4.24
N ILE A 228 9.96 3.74 5.13
CA ILE A 228 8.52 3.67 4.87
C ILE A 228 8.13 4.56 3.68
N LYS A 229 8.66 5.79 3.63
CA LYS A 229 8.45 6.71 2.51
C LYS A 229 8.91 6.09 1.19
N GLU A 230 10.10 5.49 1.16
CA GLU A 230 10.62 4.85 -0.05
C GLU A 230 9.71 3.71 -0.53
N TYR A 231 9.26 2.84 0.38
CA TYR A 231 8.31 1.77 0.04
C TYR A 231 6.98 2.30 -0.48
N ILE A 232 6.46 3.39 0.10
CA ILE A 232 5.22 4.03 -0.36
C ILE A 232 5.40 4.60 -1.77
N GLU A 233 6.50 5.32 -2.04
CA GLU A 233 6.78 5.86 -3.37
C GLU A 233 6.90 4.74 -4.42
N LYS A 234 7.62 3.67 -4.10
CA LYS A 234 7.73 2.48 -4.96
C LYS A 234 6.40 1.75 -5.14
N LEU A 235 5.56 1.68 -4.10
CA LEU A 235 4.22 1.10 -4.19
C LEU A 235 3.35 1.84 -5.21
N ILE A 236 3.34 3.18 -5.16
CA ILE A 236 2.64 4.02 -6.13
C ILE A 236 3.16 3.76 -7.54
N GLU A 237 4.49 3.72 -7.72
CA GLU A 237 5.12 3.46 -9.00
C GLU A 237 4.82 2.07 -9.57
N VAL A 238 4.85 1.01 -8.74
CA VAL A 238 4.55 -0.36 -9.20
C VAL A 238 3.09 -0.49 -9.62
N ILE A 239 2.16 0.10 -8.87
CA ILE A 239 0.74 0.09 -9.24
C ILE A 239 0.54 0.77 -10.59
N TYR A 240 1.18 1.92 -10.80
CA TYR A 240 1.16 2.63 -12.08
C TYR A 240 1.82 1.83 -13.22
N LEU A 241 2.90 1.10 -12.92
CA LEU A 241 3.55 0.20 -13.88
C LEU A 241 2.58 -0.90 -14.32
N ILE A 242 1.88 -1.54 -13.38
CA ILE A 242 0.91 -2.61 -13.69
C ILE A 242 -0.20 -2.10 -14.59
N ASP A 243 -0.76 -0.91 -14.32
CA ASP A 243 -1.75 -0.27 -15.20
C ASP A 243 -1.21 -0.10 -16.63
N ASN A 244 0.01 0.42 -16.77
CA ASN A 244 0.65 0.63 -18.07
C ASN A 244 0.98 -0.68 -18.81
N THR A 245 1.20 -1.80 -18.09
CA THR A 245 1.39 -3.11 -18.74
C THR A 245 0.11 -3.67 -19.37
N GLN A 246 -1.08 -3.28 -18.88
CA GLN A 246 -2.35 -3.70 -19.47
C GLN A 246 -2.68 -2.92 -20.75
N SER A 247 -2.28 -1.65 -20.84
CA SER A 247 -2.40 -0.86 -22.08
C SER A 247 -1.66 -1.50 -23.26
N VAL A 248 -0.63 -2.30 -23.01
CA VAL A 248 0.12 -3.06 -24.04
C VAL A 248 -0.76 -4.11 -24.72
N ILE A 249 -1.62 -4.77 -23.97
CA ILE A 249 -2.52 -5.81 -24.51
C ILE A 249 -3.52 -5.18 -25.49
N TYR A 250 -4.04 -4.00 -25.16
CA TYR A 250 -4.94 -3.27 -26.05
C TYR A 250 -4.25 -2.82 -27.34
N LEU A 251 -3.02 -2.30 -27.28
CA LEU A 251 -2.27 -1.88 -28.47
C LEU A 251 -1.84 -3.05 -29.37
N GLN A 252 -1.53 -4.22 -28.80
CA GLN A 252 -1.23 -5.42 -29.58
C GLN A 252 -2.49 -5.99 -30.25
N SER A 253 -3.64 -5.94 -29.57
CA SER A 253 -4.90 -6.43 -30.12
C SER A 253 -5.39 -5.63 -31.33
N THR A 254 -5.11 -4.32 -31.40
CA THR A 254 -5.47 -3.49 -32.56
C THR A 254 -4.49 -3.62 -33.72
N ALA A 255 -3.20 -3.87 -33.45
CA ALA A 255 -2.20 -4.13 -34.48
C ALA A 255 -2.36 -5.50 -35.17
N SER A 256 -3.07 -6.44 -34.54
CA SER A 256 -3.30 -7.81 -35.06
C SER A 256 -4.54 -7.93 -35.97
N ILE A 257 -5.29 -6.84 -36.16
CA ILE A 257 -6.58 -6.82 -36.90
C ILE A 257 -6.43 -6.19 -38.30
N ASN A 258 -5.23 -5.75 -38.69
CA ASN A 258 -4.93 -5.22 -40.03
C ASN A 258 -3.97 -6.12 -40.80
#